data_AF-A0A926H6P1-F1
#
_entry.id   AF-A0A926H6P1-F1
#
_cell.length_a   1.000
_cell.length_b   1.000
_cell.length_c   1.000
_cell.angle_alpha   90.00
_cell.angle_beta   90.00
_cell.angle_gamma   90.00
#
_symmetry.space_group_name_H-M   'P 1'
#
loop_
_entity.id
_entity.type
_entity.pdbx_description
1 polymer ?
#
loop_
_entity_poly.entity_id
_entity_poly.type
_entity_poly.pdbx_seq_one_letter_code
_entity_poly.pdbx_strand_id
1 'polypeptide(L)' 'MYKKEIAYDRETRDYAMYLDGELIGFARTYHEAEITLDQLVFELLNGQYFQEAA' A
#
# COMPACT_ATOMS: atom_id res chain seq x y z
N MET A 1 13.06 -1.38 3.27
CA MET A 1 12.45 -0.14 2.73
C MET A 1 11.35 -0.60 1.79
N TYR A 2 10.09 -0.35 2.12
CA TYR A 2 8.97 -0.91 1.37
C TYR A 2 8.85 -0.25 -0.01
N LYS A 3 8.70 -1.05 -1.08
CA LYS A 3 8.50 -0.53 -2.43
C LYS A 3 7.00 -0.38 -2.72
N LYS A 4 6.53 0.85 -2.86
CA LYS A 4 5.14 1.17 -3.25
C LYS A 4 5.04 1.18 -4.78
N GLU A 5 4.10 0.44 -5.35
CA GLU A 5 3.87 0.39 -6.79
C GLU A 5 2.36 0.42 -7.07
N ILE A 6 1.93 1.28 -7.99
CA ILE A 6 0.51 1.44 -8.34
C ILE A 6 0.38 1.15 -9.83
N ALA A 7 -0.38 0.11 -10.17
CA ALA A 7 -0.68 -0.25 -11.55
C ALA A 7 -2.14 0.10 -11.87
N TYR A 8 -2.36 0.77 -13.01
CA TYR A 8 -3.71 1.07 -13.47
C TYR A 8 -4.26 -0.08 -14.30
N ASP A 9 -5.34 -0.70 -13.83
CA ASP A 9 -6.05 -1.73 -14.57
C ASP A 9 -7.14 -1.10 -15.44
N ARG A 10 -7.07 -1.31 -16.76
CA ARG A 10 -8.02 -0.75 -17.72
C ARG A 10 -9.31 -1.57 -17.83
N GLU A 11 -9.27 -2.83 -17.42
CA GLU A 11 -10.37 -3.78 -17.52
C GLU A 11 -11.40 -3.50 -16.40
N THR A 12 -10.91 -3.31 -15.19
CA THR A 12 -11.73 -3.02 -14.00
C THR A 12 -11.82 -1.51 -13.71
N ARG A 13 -10.94 -0.72 -14.33
CA ARG A 13 -10.82 0.75 -14.16
C ARG A 13 -10.45 1.15 -12.73
N ASP A 14 -9.75 0.27 -12.03
CA ASP A 14 -9.19 0.52 -10.71
C ASP A 14 -7.65 0.54 -10.73
N TYR A 15 -7.09 0.98 -9.62
CA TYR A 15 -5.67 1.11 -9.38
C TYR A 15 -5.26 0.00 -8.42
N ALA A 16 -4.60 -1.03 -8.95
CA ALA A 16 -4.00 -2.08 -8.17
C ALA A 16 -2.80 -1.55 -7.39
N MET A 17 -2.81 -1.76 -6.09
CA MET A 17 -1.78 -1.33 -5.15
C MET A 17 -0.90 -2.50 -4.79
N TYR A 18 0.39 -2.36 -5.05
CA TYR A 18 1.40 -3.33 -4.69
C TYR A 18 2.35 -2.74 -3.65
N LEU A 19 2.62 -3.51 -2.60
CA LEU A 19 3.65 -3.22 -1.62
C LEU A 19 4.64 -4.36 -1.60
N ASP A 20 5.90 -4.05 -1.89
CA ASP A 20 6.99 -5.03 -1.97
C ASP A 20 6.76 -6.13 -3.03
N GLY A 21 5.91 -5.85 -4.04
CA GLY A 21 5.52 -6.83 -5.06
C GLY A 21 4.34 -7.71 -4.67
N GLU A 22 3.81 -7.57 -3.44
CA GLU A 22 2.57 -8.20 -3.02
C GLU A 22 1.37 -7.29 -3.37
N LEU A 23 0.27 -7.87 -3.87
CA LEU A 23 -0.96 -7.12 -4.12
C LEU A 23 -1.69 -6.92 -2.79
N ILE A 24 -1.82 -5.66 -2.38
CA ILE A 24 -2.41 -5.32 -1.06
C ILE A 24 -3.87 -4.89 -1.20
N GLY A 25 -4.25 -4.40 -2.38
CA GLY A 25 -5.63 -4.04 -2.67
C GLY A 25 -5.81 -3.25 -3.95
N PHE A 26 -7.02 -2.72 -4.14
CA PHE A 26 -7.40 -1.91 -5.30
C PHE A 26 -8.04 -0.61 -4.82
N ALA A 27 -7.74 0.49 -5.50
CA ALA A 27 -8.35 1.79 -5.24
C ALA A 27 -9.06 2.33 -6.49
N ARG A 28 -10.08 3.16 -6.30
CA ARG A 28 -10.81 3.76 -7.43
C ARG A 28 -10.06 4.93 -8.07
N THR A 29 -9.12 5.52 -7.34
CA THR A 29 -8.31 6.65 -7.79
C THR A 29 -6.85 6.46 -7.38
N TYR A 30 -5.93 7.05 -8.15
CA TYR A 30 -4.50 7.05 -7.83
C TYR A 30 -4.22 7.68 -6.45
N HIS A 31 -4.94 8.75 -6.10
CA HIS A 31 -4.78 9.43 -4.82
C HIS A 31 -5.21 8.57 -3.62
N GLU A 32 -6.35 7.87 -3.73
CA GLU A 32 -6.76 6.91 -2.71
C GLU A 32 -5.75 5.76 -2.58
N ALA A 33 -5.19 5.29 -3.72
CA ALA A 33 -4.15 4.27 -3.70
C ALA A 33 -2.90 4.73 -2.94
N GLU A 34 -2.45 5.95 -3.19
CA GLU A 34 -1.30 6.53 -2.47
C GLU A 34 -1.56 6.66 -0.98
N ILE A 35 -2.72 7.20 -0.57
CA ILE A 35 -3.07 7.36 0.85
C ILE A 35 -3.10 5.99 1.53
N THR A 36 -3.76 5.00 0.91
CA THR A 36 -3.89 3.66 1.48
C THR A 36 -2.53 2.98 1.64
N LEU A 37 -1.69 3.03 0.60
CA LEU A 37 -0.31 2.50 0.67
C LEU A 37 0.54 3.23 1.72
N ASP A 38 0.37 4.54 1.87
CA ASP A 38 1.07 5.32 2.88
C ASP A 38 0.65 4.95 4.30
N GLN A 39 -0.66 4.83 4.55
CA GLN A 39 -1.19 4.37 5.82
C GLN A 39 -0.71 2.95 6.17
N LEU A 40 -0.78 2.01 5.22
CA LEU A 40 -0.30 0.64 5.42
C LEU A 40 1.19 0.58 5.73
N VAL A 41 2.01 1.35 5.01
CA VAL A 41 3.45 1.45 5.30
C VAL A 41 3.69 2.05 6.67
N PHE A 42 2.95 3.08 7.04
CA PHE A 42 3.04 3.70 8.35
C PHE A 42 2.65 2.72 9.46
N GLU A 43 1.57 1.96 9.30
CA GLU A 43 1.14 0.92 10.24
C GLU A 43 2.17 -0.21 10.35
N LEU A 44 2.77 -0.66 9.24
CA LEU A 44 3.82 -1.68 9.24
C LEU A 44 5.08 -1.18 9.96
N LEU A 45 5.50 0.05 9.70
CA LEU A 45 6.64 0.67 10.38
C LEU A 45 6.36 0.86 11.88
N ASN A 46 5.18 1.38 12.24
CA ASN A 46 4.83 1.61 13.65
C ASN A 46 4.55 0.29 14.41
N GLY A 47 3.94 -0.68 13.76
CA GLY A 47 3.66 -2.01 14.32
C GLY A 47 4.94 -2.81 14.58
N GLN A 48 5.93 -2.69 13.70
CA GLN A 48 7.28 -3.23 13.95
C GLN A 48 7.99 -2.49 15.09
N TYR A 49 7.85 -1.16 15.17
CA TYR A 49 8.37 -0.37 16.28
C TYR A 49 7.80 -0.77 17.66
N PHE A 50 6.55 -1.24 17.72
CA PHE A 50 5.94 -1.69 18.97
C PHE A 50 6.44 -3.06 19.45
N GLN A 51 6.99 -3.90 18.58
CA GLN A 51 7.49 -5.24 18.94
C GLN A 51 8.91 -5.20 19.53
N GLU A 52 9.70 -4.15 19.27
CA GLU A 52 11.07 -4.01 19.81
C GLU A 52 11.13 -3.29 21.17
N ALA A 53 10.00 -2.85 21.71
CA ALA A 53 9.93 -2.12 22.99
C ALA A 53 9.38 -2.93 24.17
N ALA A 54 9.35 -4.27 24.08
CA ALA A 54 8.83 -5.17 25.12
C ALA A 54 9.90 -6.09 25.71
#